data_AF-A0A7X8ZDC0-F1
#
_entry.id   AF-A0A7X8ZDC0-F1
#
_cell.length_a   1.000
_cell.length_b   1.000
_cell.length_c   1.000
_cell.angle_alpha   90.00
_cell.angle_beta   90.00
_cell.angle_gamma   90.00
#
_symmetry.space_group_name_H-M   'P 1'
#
loop_
_entity.id
_entity.type
_entity.pdbx_description
1 polymer ?
#
loop_
_entity_poly.entity_id
_entity_poly.type
_entity_poly.pdbx_seq_one_letter_code
_entity_poly.pdbx_strand_id
1 'polypeptide(L)'
;MISCTEFIPSYSLLFSWLEEQDGYSAVTDYWAYIRDRPSALANYVEQYGLFGCFKYWTHTLNEEAADFVMDLYLNRDGTGEFTLNMRYCPSKGRLLEYDHFKPHHDYCAHCAALYPPRLAEFGIRADIDESRVDQAACRESYFMDTPPDPAVAAAGWAAAQEALAKLNAESAK
;
A
#
# COMPACT_ATOMS: atom_id res chain seq x y z
N MET A 1 22.52 -6.22 -9.04
CA MET A 1 21.25 -5.59 -8.61
C MET A 1 20.22 -5.98 -9.65
N ILE A 2 19.14 -6.67 -9.25
CA ILE A 2 18.05 -7.00 -10.17
C ILE A 2 17.19 -5.76 -10.41
N SER A 3 16.67 -5.60 -11.61
CA SER A 3 15.74 -4.51 -11.93
C SER A 3 14.39 -4.72 -11.25
N CYS A 4 13.59 -3.65 -11.11
CA CYS A 4 12.20 -3.78 -10.66
C CYS A 4 11.38 -4.69 -11.58
N THR A 5 11.76 -4.76 -12.87
CA THR A 5 11.11 -5.65 -13.84
C THR A 5 11.43 -7.12 -13.65
N GLU A 6 12.61 -7.43 -13.13
CA GLU A 6 13.01 -8.79 -12.76
C GLU A 6 12.57 -9.15 -11.34
N PHE A 7 12.40 -8.16 -10.46
CA PHE A 7 11.95 -8.37 -9.09
C PHE A 7 10.56 -8.98 -9.02
N ILE A 8 9.58 -8.43 -9.76
CA ILE A 8 8.18 -8.88 -9.74
C ILE A 8 8.03 -10.39 -10.06
N PRO A 9 8.53 -10.91 -11.20
CA PRO A 9 8.46 -12.35 -11.48
C PRO A 9 9.25 -13.17 -10.47
N SER A 10 10.43 -12.70 -10.03
CA SER A 10 11.24 -13.41 -9.02
C SER A 10 10.52 -13.54 -7.69
N TYR A 11 9.83 -12.48 -7.26
CA TYR A 11 9.07 -12.43 -6.01
C TYR A 11 7.84 -13.36 -6.07
N SER A 12 7.15 -13.37 -7.21
CA SER A 12 6.05 -14.32 -7.45
C SER A 12 6.54 -15.77 -7.44
N LEU A 13 7.64 -16.08 -8.13
CA LEU A 13 8.22 -17.42 -8.17
C LEU A 13 8.78 -17.87 -6.81
N LEU A 14 9.26 -16.94 -5.99
CA LEU A 14 9.68 -17.24 -4.62
C LEU A 14 8.49 -17.77 -3.79
N PHE A 15 7.30 -17.18 -3.93
CA PHE A 15 6.12 -17.68 -3.22
C PHE A 15 5.76 -19.11 -3.65
N SER A 16 5.78 -19.38 -4.96
CA SER A 16 5.55 -20.74 -5.48
C SER A 16 6.57 -21.72 -4.92
N TRP A 17 7.85 -21.35 -4.91
CA TRP A 17 8.90 -22.19 -4.36
C TRP A 17 8.72 -22.46 -2.86
N LEU A 18 8.40 -21.44 -2.06
CA LEU A 18 8.13 -21.60 -0.62
C LEU A 18 6.95 -22.54 -0.38
N GLU A 19 5.86 -22.38 -1.13
CA GLU A 19 4.69 -23.24 -1.04
C GLU A 19 4.98 -24.68 -1.47
N GLU A 20 5.81 -24.87 -2.50
CA GLU A 20 6.27 -26.19 -2.93
C GLU A 20 7.13 -26.90 -1.87
N GLN A 21 7.95 -26.15 -1.11
CA GLN A 21 8.80 -26.74 -0.07
C GLN A 21 8.01 -27.12 1.18
N ASP A 22 7.24 -26.17 1.72
CA ASP A 22 6.71 -26.25 3.09
C ASP A 22 5.23 -25.83 3.18
N GLY A 23 4.54 -25.78 2.04
CA GLY A 23 3.13 -25.42 1.96
C GLY A 23 2.89 -23.91 2.12
N TYR A 24 1.61 -23.52 2.00
CA TYR A 24 1.21 -22.11 2.01
C TYR A 24 1.60 -21.36 3.29
N SER A 25 1.74 -22.07 4.43
CA SER A 25 2.23 -21.47 5.68
C SER A 25 3.62 -20.84 5.54
N ALA A 26 4.51 -21.41 4.72
CA ALA A 26 5.84 -20.84 4.49
C ALA A 26 5.77 -19.50 3.74
N VAL A 27 4.77 -19.33 2.87
CA VAL A 27 4.50 -18.06 2.18
C VAL A 27 4.03 -17.01 3.19
N THR A 28 3.06 -17.36 4.04
CA THR A 28 2.53 -16.43 5.05
C THR A 28 3.55 -16.08 6.12
N ASP A 29 4.41 -17.03 6.51
CA ASP A 29 5.52 -16.79 7.44
C ASP A 29 6.55 -15.85 6.84
N TYR A 30 6.83 -15.99 5.54
CA TYR A 30 7.70 -15.07 4.83
C TYR A 30 7.10 -13.65 4.76
N TRP A 31 5.80 -13.51 4.50
CA TRP A 31 5.12 -12.21 4.54
C TRP A 31 5.16 -11.60 5.94
N ALA A 32 4.92 -12.38 7.00
CA ALA A 32 5.05 -11.92 8.38
C ALA A 32 6.48 -11.43 8.69
N TYR A 33 7.49 -12.17 8.23
CA TYR A 33 8.89 -11.77 8.37
C TYR A 33 9.22 -10.44 7.66
N ILE A 34 8.65 -10.19 6.48
CA ILE A 34 8.81 -8.89 5.79
C ILE A 34 8.10 -7.78 6.54
N ARG A 35 6.85 -8.02 6.97
CA ARG A 35 6.03 -7.04 7.69
C ARG A 35 6.76 -6.48 8.92
N ASP A 36 7.45 -7.33 9.66
CA ASP A 36 8.11 -6.97 10.92
C ASP A 36 9.43 -6.19 10.71
N ARG A 37 9.79 -5.90 9.45
CA ARG A 37 10.97 -5.11 9.10
C ARG A 37 10.62 -3.61 9.06
N PRO A 38 11.58 -2.73 9.37
CA PRO A 38 11.39 -1.29 9.19
C PRO A 38 11.00 -0.97 7.74
N SER A 39 9.97 -0.14 7.56
CA SER A 39 9.43 0.23 6.25
C SER A 39 9.24 1.74 6.15
N ALA A 40 9.32 2.27 4.92
CA ALA A 40 9.06 3.69 4.67
C ALA A 40 7.62 4.08 5.04
N LEU A 41 6.65 3.18 4.84
CA LEU A 41 5.26 3.40 5.24
C LEU A 41 5.15 3.70 6.74
N ALA A 42 5.78 2.89 7.59
CA ALA A 42 5.76 3.11 9.03
C ALA A 42 6.34 4.48 9.41
N ASN A 43 7.47 4.86 8.81
CA ASN A 43 8.09 6.17 9.05
C ASN A 43 7.16 7.33 8.67
N TYR A 44 6.39 7.21 7.59
CA TYR A 44 5.41 8.22 7.20
C TYR A 44 4.24 8.30 8.18
N VAL A 45 3.70 7.15 8.61
CA VAL A 45 2.56 7.09 9.53
C VAL A 45 2.95 7.56 10.93
N GLU A 46 4.15 7.23 11.41
CA GLU A 46 4.70 7.74 12.67
C GLU A 46 4.78 9.27 12.70
N GLN A 47 5.06 9.90 11.57
CA GLN A 47 5.22 11.35 11.47
C GLN A 47 3.92 12.10 11.21
N TYR A 48 3.00 11.51 10.45
CA TYR A 48 1.85 12.21 9.88
C TYR A 48 0.51 11.51 10.09
N GLY A 49 0.47 10.39 10.82
CA GLY A 49 -0.73 9.61 11.07
C GLY A 49 -1.36 9.12 9.76
N LEU A 50 -2.68 9.26 9.63
CA LEU A 50 -3.41 8.88 8.43
C LEU A 50 -2.94 9.65 7.17
N PHE A 51 -2.45 10.89 7.30
CA PHE A 51 -1.86 11.60 6.15
C PHE A 51 -0.55 10.96 5.68
N GLY A 52 0.15 10.26 6.59
CA GLY A 52 1.33 9.47 6.26
C GLY A 52 1.06 8.39 5.24
N CYS A 53 -0.13 7.76 5.33
CA CYS A 53 -0.63 6.86 4.30
C CYS A 53 -0.64 7.56 2.94
N PHE A 54 -1.48 8.59 2.80
CA PHE A 54 -1.62 9.34 1.55
C PHE A 54 -0.25 9.75 0.95
N LYS A 55 0.68 10.21 1.80
CA LYS A 55 2.02 10.62 1.37
C LYS A 55 2.87 9.44 0.86
N TYR A 56 2.85 8.31 1.55
CA TYR A 56 3.55 7.09 1.12
C TYR A 56 3.05 6.60 -0.23
N TRP A 57 1.74 6.39 -0.38
CA TRP A 57 1.16 5.89 -1.64
C TRP A 57 1.31 6.91 -2.78
N THR A 58 1.19 8.22 -2.51
CA THR A 58 1.50 9.25 -3.51
C THR A 58 2.91 9.11 -4.03
N HIS A 59 3.89 8.84 -3.17
CA HIS A 59 5.27 8.69 -3.60
C HIS A 59 5.48 7.38 -4.38
N THR A 60 5.20 6.24 -3.75
CA THR A 60 5.52 4.92 -4.31
C THR A 60 4.75 4.62 -5.60
N LEU A 61 3.45 4.94 -5.66
CA LEU A 61 2.64 4.58 -6.83
C LEU A 61 2.95 5.44 -8.05
N ASN A 62 3.38 6.69 -7.87
CA ASN A 62 3.86 7.52 -8.98
C ASN A 62 5.22 7.03 -9.51
N GLU A 63 6.12 6.55 -8.63
CA GLU A 63 7.39 5.94 -9.07
C GLU A 63 7.18 4.64 -9.84
N GLU A 64 6.18 3.86 -9.46
CA GLU A 64 5.83 2.59 -10.12
C GLU A 64 4.99 2.77 -11.39
N ALA A 65 4.61 4.01 -11.74
CA ALA A 65 3.70 4.34 -12.84
C ALA A 65 2.37 3.56 -12.77
N ALA A 66 1.82 3.40 -11.56
CA ALA A 66 0.52 2.77 -11.35
C ALA A 66 -0.62 3.69 -11.81
N ASP A 67 -1.73 3.09 -12.23
CA ASP A 67 -2.97 3.84 -12.48
C ASP A 67 -3.89 3.74 -11.26
N PHE A 68 -4.16 4.86 -10.60
CA PHE A 68 -4.94 4.89 -9.37
C PHE A 68 -5.69 6.21 -9.16
N VAL A 69 -6.65 6.17 -8.25
CA VAL A 69 -7.30 7.34 -7.66
C VAL A 69 -7.18 7.23 -6.15
N MET A 70 -6.87 8.34 -5.48
CA MET A 70 -6.80 8.42 -4.02
C MET A 70 -7.73 9.51 -3.52
N ASP A 71 -8.50 9.19 -2.49
CA ASP A 71 -9.34 10.15 -1.76
C ASP A 71 -8.92 10.18 -0.29
N LEU A 72 -8.84 11.38 0.29
CA LEU A 72 -8.52 11.57 1.69
C LEU A 72 -9.53 12.52 2.34
N TYR A 73 -10.19 12.02 3.38
CA TYR A 73 -11.00 12.80 4.31
C TYR A 73 -10.27 12.82 5.65
N LEU A 74 -9.65 13.96 5.98
CA LEU A 74 -8.87 14.13 7.20
C LEU A 74 -9.51 15.19 8.10
N ASN A 75 -9.66 14.89 9.38
CA ASN A 75 -10.06 15.83 10.41
C ASN A 75 -8.83 16.49 11.05
N ARG A 76 -9.04 17.65 11.66
CA ARG A 76 -7.96 18.41 12.32
C ARG A 76 -7.33 17.65 13.51
N ASP A 77 -8.08 16.76 14.14
CA ASP A 77 -7.58 15.90 15.22
C ASP A 77 -6.83 14.66 14.71
N GLY A 78 -6.66 14.51 13.39
CA GLY A 78 -5.93 13.40 12.76
C GLY A 78 -6.79 12.20 12.41
N THR A 79 -8.05 12.14 12.85
CA THR A 79 -8.98 11.08 12.45
C THR A 79 -9.42 11.21 11.00
N GLY A 80 -9.92 10.13 10.41
CA GLY A 80 -10.47 10.19 9.04
C GLY A 80 -10.44 8.89 8.28
N GLU A 81 -10.58 9.02 6.96
CA GLU A 81 -10.58 7.93 5.98
C GLU A 81 -9.67 8.29 4.80
N PHE A 82 -8.85 7.33 4.40
CA PHE A 82 -8.04 7.38 3.18
C PHE A 82 -8.43 6.18 2.30
N THR A 83 -8.69 6.41 1.02
CA THR A 83 -8.98 5.33 0.07
C THR A 83 -8.03 5.40 -1.12
N LEU A 84 -7.65 4.21 -1.61
CA LEU A 84 -6.86 3.97 -2.79
C LEU A 84 -7.65 3.03 -3.71
N ASN A 85 -8.10 3.55 -4.84
CA ASN A 85 -8.70 2.77 -5.91
C ASN A 85 -7.62 2.50 -6.99
N MET A 86 -7.02 1.33 -6.94
CA MET A 86 -6.04 0.87 -7.92
C MET A 86 -6.78 0.42 -9.19
N ARG A 87 -6.66 1.19 -10.27
CA ARG A 87 -7.24 0.87 -11.58
C ARG A 87 -6.33 -0.05 -12.39
N TYR A 88 -5.01 0.06 -12.20
CA TYR A 88 -4.02 -0.84 -12.77
C TYR A 88 -2.75 -0.90 -11.90
N CYS A 89 -2.57 -2.05 -11.24
CA CYS A 89 -1.37 -2.41 -10.49
C CYS A 89 -0.27 -2.87 -11.47
N PRO A 90 0.88 -2.18 -11.55
CA PRO A 90 1.93 -2.51 -12.51
C PRO A 90 2.53 -3.89 -12.26
N SER A 91 2.64 -4.31 -10.99
CA SER A 91 3.13 -5.64 -10.62
C SER A 91 2.19 -6.75 -11.08
N LYS A 92 0.89 -6.64 -10.76
CA LYS A 92 -0.09 -7.66 -11.16
C LYS A 92 -0.32 -7.66 -12.67
N GLY A 93 -0.39 -6.49 -13.31
CA GLY A 93 -0.53 -6.35 -14.75
C GLY A 93 0.57 -7.09 -15.50
N ARG A 94 1.83 -6.87 -15.12
CA ARG A 94 2.97 -7.61 -15.70
C ARG A 94 2.86 -9.12 -15.50
N LEU A 95 2.43 -9.58 -14.32
CA LEU A 95 2.26 -11.01 -14.07
C LEU A 95 1.16 -11.63 -14.95
N LEU A 96 0.10 -10.89 -15.27
CA LEU A 96 -0.97 -11.35 -16.17
C LEU A 96 -0.51 -11.44 -17.63
N GLU A 97 0.49 -10.67 -18.02
CA GLU A 97 1.05 -10.67 -19.39
C GLU A 97 2.06 -11.80 -19.63
N TYR A 98 2.61 -12.43 -18.59
CA TYR A 98 3.60 -13.49 -18.75
C TYR A 98 2.98 -14.82 -19.21
N ASP A 99 3.57 -15.41 -20.25
CA ASP A 99 3.13 -16.64 -20.89
C ASP A 99 4.07 -17.85 -20.65
N HIS A 100 5.32 -17.57 -20.29
CA HIS A 100 6.40 -18.57 -20.19
C HIS A 100 6.59 -19.12 -18.77
N PHE A 101 5.84 -18.65 -17.77
CA PHE A 101 5.74 -19.25 -16.45
C PHE A 101 4.37 -18.95 -15.83
N LYS A 102 4.03 -19.65 -14.75
CA LYS A 102 2.80 -19.41 -14.00
C LYS A 102 3.09 -18.58 -12.74
N PRO A 103 2.57 -17.34 -12.63
CA PRO A 103 2.64 -16.57 -11.40
C PRO A 103 2.02 -17.31 -10.22
N HIS A 104 2.51 -17.05 -9.02
CA HIS A 104 1.89 -17.52 -7.79
C HIS A 104 0.43 -17.10 -7.73
N HIS A 105 -0.44 -18.04 -7.39
CA HIS A 105 -1.88 -17.90 -7.52
C HIS A 105 -2.45 -16.83 -6.57
N ASP A 106 -1.80 -16.64 -5.43
CA ASP A 106 -2.20 -15.70 -4.39
C ASP A 106 -1.23 -14.53 -4.26
N TYR A 107 -0.62 -14.14 -5.38
CA TYR A 107 0.36 -13.06 -5.40
C TYR A 107 -0.15 -11.79 -4.73
N CYS A 108 -1.42 -11.40 -4.92
CA CYS A 108 -1.94 -10.13 -4.40
C CYS A 108 -2.14 -10.11 -2.89
N ALA A 109 -2.43 -11.26 -2.25
CA ALA A 109 -2.67 -11.33 -0.81
C ALA A 109 -1.47 -10.88 0.05
N HIS A 110 -0.26 -10.79 -0.53
CA HIS A 110 0.86 -10.15 0.16
C HIS A 110 0.55 -8.71 0.59
N CYS A 111 -0.22 -7.93 -0.18
CA CYS A 111 -0.60 -6.57 0.22
C CYS A 111 -1.42 -6.59 1.52
N ALA A 112 -2.43 -7.47 1.58
CA ALA A 112 -3.28 -7.64 2.76
C ALA A 112 -2.53 -8.26 3.96
N ALA A 113 -1.51 -9.08 3.71
CA ALA A 113 -0.65 -9.64 4.75
C ALA A 113 0.38 -8.63 5.30
N LEU A 114 0.75 -7.61 4.51
CA LEU A 114 1.78 -6.64 4.88
C LEU A 114 1.19 -5.34 5.45
N TYR A 115 0.31 -4.66 4.73
CA TYR A 115 -0.09 -3.30 5.07
C TYR A 115 -1.08 -3.21 6.24
N PRO A 116 -2.26 -3.87 6.22
CA PRO A 116 -3.20 -3.82 7.34
C PRO A 116 -2.60 -4.13 8.71
N PRO A 117 -1.87 -5.25 8.92
CA PRO A 117 -1.34 -5.55 10.24
C PRO A 117 -0.25 -4.56 10.66
N ARG A 118 0.55 -4.04 9.72
CA ARG A 118 1.54 -3.00 10.02
C ARG A 118 0.89 -1.68 10.46
N LEU A 119 -0.21 -1.31 9.82
CA LEU A 119 -0.95 -0.08 10.11
C LEU A 119 -1.78 -0.17 11.39
N ALA A 120 -2.22 -1.38 11.76
CA ALA A 120 -2.94 -1.63 13.00
C ALA A 120 -2.12 -1.23 14.24
N GLU A 121 -0.79 -1.30 14.18
CA GLU A 121 0.13 -0.82 15.24
C GLU A 121 -0.04 0.69 15.52
N PHE A 122 -0.53 1.45 14.54
CA PHE A 122 -0.77 2.90 14.63
C PHE A 122 -2.25 3.25 14.87
N GLY A 123 -3.09 2.24 15.17
CA GLY A 123 -4.53 2.43 15.35
C GLY A 123 -5.29 2.67 14.04
N ILE A 124 -4.71 2.30 12.89
CA ILE A 124 -5.34 2.40 11.59
C ILE A 124 -5.87 1.03 11.20
N ARG A 125 -7.19 0.90 11.03
CA ARG A 125 -7.81 -0.29 10.46
C ARG A 125 -7.87 -0.18 8.93
N ALA A 126 -7.86 -1.31 8.25
CA ALA A 126 -7.95 -1.37 6.80
C ALA A 126 -9.11 -2.27 6.34
N ASP A 127 -9.61 -1.97 5.14
CA ASP A 127 -10.52 -2.80 4.35
C ASP A 127 -9.94 -2.91 2.95
N ILE A 128 -9.75 -4.14 2.44
CA ILE A 128 -9.11 -4.41 1.16
C ILE A 128 -10.03 -5.30 0.32
N ASP A 129 -10.32 -4.83 -0.89
CA ASP A 129 -11.07 -5.56 -1.92
C ASP A 129 -10.13 -6.00 -3.04
N GLU A 130 -9.89 -7.31 -3.09
CA GLU A 130 -9.06 -7.99 -4.08
C GLU A 130 -9.90 -8.69 -5.17
N SER A 131 -11.21 -8.40 -5.26
CA SER A 131 -12.12 -9.10 -6.18
C SER A 131 -11.81 -8.91 -7.67
N ARG A 132 -10.97 -7.93 -8.02
CA ARG A 132 -10.61 -7.57 -9.41
C ARG A 132 -9.12 -7.74 -9.72
N VAL A 133 -8.40 -8.53 -8.92
CA VAL A 133 -6.95 -8.74 -9.13
C VAL A 133 -6.64 -9.44 -10.45
N ASP A 134 -7.59 -10.19 -11.01
CA ASP A 134 -7.53 -10.77 -12.36
C ASP A 134 -7.51 -9.72 -13.48
N GLN A 135 -7.89 -8.48 -13.18
CA GLN A 135 -7.84 -7.30 -14.04
C GLN A 135 -6.74 -6.33 -13.62
N ALA A 136 -5.80 -6.78 -12.77
CA ALA A 136 -4.78 -5.94 -12.13
C ALA A 136 -5.36 -4.76 -11.35
N ALA A 137 -6.56 -4.89 -10.77
CA ALA A 137 -7.21 -3.84 -10.01
C ALA A 137 -7.52 -4.29 -8.57
N CYS A 138 -7.50 -3.36 -7.63
CA CYS A 138 -7.89 -3.58 -6.24
C CYS A 138 -8.37 -2.28 -5.61
N ARG A 139 -8.92 -2.36 -4.39
CA ARG A 139 -9.24 -1.18 -3.59
C ARG A 139 -8.78 -1.39 -2.16
N GLU A 140 -8.18 -0.36 -1.59
CA GLU A 140 -7.75 -0.32 -0.20
C GLU A 140 -8.39 0.89 0.48
N SER A 141 -8.93 0.72 1.68
CA SER A 141 -9.48 1.80 2.49
C SER A 141 -8.89 1.71 3.89
N TYR A 142 -8.49 2.85 4.44
CA TYR A 142 -7.76 2.97 5.70
C TYR A 142 -8.46 3.98 6.58
N PHE A 143 -8.66 3.64 7.85
CA PHE A 143 -9.48 4.43 8.77
C PHE A 143 -8.75 4.64 10.08
N MET A 144 -8.69 5.89 10.52
CA MET A 144 -8.20 6.29 11.83
C MET A 144 -9.37 6.81 12.64
N ASP A 145 -10.00 5.94 13.42
CA ASP A 145 -11.22 6.27 14.16
C ASP A 145 -10.93 7.01 15.48
N THR A 146 -9.72 6.86 16.01
CA THR A 146 -9.26 7.53 17.24
C THR A 146 -8.11 8.46 16.91
N PRO A 147 -8.06 9.69 17.47
CA PRO A 147 -6.96 10.61 17.27
C PRO A 147 -5.61 9.96 17.62
N PRO A 148 -4.56 10.16 16.80
CA PRO A 148 -3.21 9.75 17.15
C PRO A 148 -2.63 10.73 18.20
N ASP A 149 -1.34 10.61 18.51
CA ASP A 149 -0.65 11.61 19.32
C ASP A 149 -0.90 13.04 18.78
N PRO A 150 -1.19 14.04 19.64
CA PRO A 150 -1.50 15.39 19.18
C PRO A 150 -0.43 16.04 18.29
N ALA A 151 0.85 15.71 18.48
CA ALA A 151 1.92 16.21 17.63
C ALA A 151 1.86 15.58 16.24
N VAL A 152 1.54 14.28 16.15
CA VAL A 152 1.34 13.55 14.88
C VAL A 152 0.10 14.07 14.16
N ALA A 153 -1.01 14.28 14.87
CA ALA A 153 -2.22 14.88 14.31
C ALA A 153 -1.96 16.28 13.74
N ALA A 154 -1.26 17.14 14.50
CA ALA A 154 -0.92 18.48 14.06
C ALA A 154 0.01 18.48 12.84
N ALA A 155 1.01 17.59 12.82
CA ALA A 155 1.93 17.44 11.70
C ALA A 155 1.22 16.94 10.44
N GLY A 156 0.37 15.91 10.57
CA GLY A 156 -0.45 15.37 9.48
C GLY A 156 -1.40 16.43 8.91
N TRP A 157 -2.10 17.16 9.79
CA TRP A 157 -3.00 18.23 9.37
C TRP A 157 -2.28 19.36 8.62
N ALA A 158 -1.15 19.84 9.16
CA ALA A 158 -0.37 20.89 8.51
C ALA A 158 0.13 20.46 7.13
N ALA A 159 0.63 19.23 7.00
CA ALA A 159 1.10 18.69 5.73
C ALA A 159 -0.04 18.49 4.71
N ALA A 160 -1.23 18.08 5.16
CA ALA A 160 -2.41 17.98 4.31
C ALA A 160 -2.84 19.34 3.76
N GLN A 161 -2.82 20.39 4.59
CA GLN A 161 -3.13 21.75 4.15
C GLN A 161 -2.13 22.26 3.10
N GLU A 162 -0.84 21.96 3.28
CA GLU A 162 0.19 22.32 2.29
C GLU A 162 -0.03 21.58 0.96
N ALA A 163 -0.33 20.28 0.99
CA ALA A 163 -0.61 19.49 -0.20
C ALA A 163 -1.84 20.02 -0.95
N LEU A 164 -2.92 20.31 -0.23
CA LEU A 164 -4.14 20.89 -0.82
C LEU A 164 -3.87 22.26 -1.46
N ALA A 165 -3.06 23.10 -0.82
CA ALA A 165 -2.69 24.40 -1.38
C ALA A 165 -1.91 24.26 -2.69
N LYS A 166 -1.00 23.28 -2.79
CA LYS A 166 -0.26 22.98 -4.03
C LYS A 166 -1.18 22.50 -5.15
N LEU A 167 -2.06 21.53 -4.86
CA LEU A 167 -3.01 21.00 -5.84
C LEU A 167 -3.96 22.07 -6.38
N ASN A 168 -4.43 22.98 -5.51
CA ASN A 168 -5.27 24.10 -5.93
C ASN A 168 -4.50 25.10 -6.81
N ALA A 169 -3.22 25.34 -6.51
CA ALA A 169 -2.38 26.24 -7.32
C ALA A 169 -2.06 25.66 -8.71
N GLU A 170 -1.96 24.34 -8.83
CA GLU A 170 -1.76 23.64 -10.10
C GLU A 170 -3.03 23.62 -10.95
N SER A 171 -4.19 23.42 -10.31
CA SER A 171 -5.50 23.40 -10.99
C SER A 171 -5.96 24.78 -11.51
N ALA A 172 -5.33 25.86 -11.02
CA ALA A 172 -5.62 27.23 -11.44
C ALA A 172 -4.79 27.72 -12.63
N LYS A 173 -3.86 26.89 -13.14
CA LYS A 173 -3.04 27.17 -14.33
C LYS A 173 -3.63 26.54 -15.59
#